data_AF-A0A812IVE8-F1
#
_entry.id   AF-A0A812IVE8-F1
#
_cell.length_a   1.000
_cell.length_b   1.000
_cell.length_c   1.000
_cell.angle_alpha   90.00
_cell.angle_beta   90.00
_cell.angle_gamma   90.00
#
_symmetry.space_group_name_H-M   'P 1'
#
loop_
_entity.id
_entity.type
_entity.pdbx_description
1 polymer ?
#
loop_
_entity_poly.entity_id
_entity_poly.type
_entity_poly.pdbx_seq_one_letter_code
_entity_poly.pdbx_strand_id
1 'polypeptide(L)'
;SFALAPAREKEMVAKSWVDDARRTARERAEKDRQRHRVGDDVGTGPSSPNAYVEIRERWDGAEEEAVNIVVAEELDISTEKASRLVNLGAVWYYDEFEERDWIRIMKPMKIRFDMVLRVFPNPERYKTCYLDDWDERIKKVDRDFVVVDKPPLLPCFPHVTNGKENLSRAVADGLNVRTVQEVELGMDDKNMTPMTCIDDE
;
A
#
# COMPACT_ATOMS: atom_id res chain seq x y z
N SER A 1 -15.73 42.14 -26.54
CA SER A 1 -15.33 42.70 -25.24
C SER A 1 -15.80 41.73 -24.17
N PHE A 2 -14.92 40.83 -23.71
CA PHE A 2 -15.23 39.96 -22.58
C PHE A 2 -14.95 40.76 -21.31
N ALA A 3 -16.00 41.18 -20.62
CA ALA A 3 -15.84 41.86 -19.34
C ALA A 3 -15.16 40.89 -18.35
N LEU A 4 -13.97 41.28 -17.89
CA LEU A 4 -13.31 40.60 -16.78
C LEU A 4 -14.23 40.69 -15.56
N ALA A 5 -14.73 39.55 -15.10
CA ALA A 5 -15.48 39.46 -13.85
C ALA A 5 -14.66 40.13 -12.72
N PRO A 6 -15.28 40.98 -11.88
CA PRO A 6 -14.62 41.60 -10.74
C PRO A 6 -13.95 40.55 -9.85
N ALA A 7 -12.79 40.86 -9.27
CA ALA A 7 -12.03 39.93 -8.43
C ALA A 7 -12.88 39.25 -7.33
N ARG A 8 -13.87 39.97 -6.78
CA ARG A 8 -14.84 39.43 -5.80
C ARG A 8 -15.73 38.32 -6.33
N GLU A 9 -16.16 38.39 -7.59
CA GLU A 9 -16.98 37.33 -8.20
C GLU A 9 -16.15 36.07 -8.43
N LYS A 10 -14.89 36.23 -8.89
CA LYS A 10 -13.94 35.11 -9.01
C LYS A 10 -13.67 34.45 -7.65
N GLU A 11 -13.50 35.26 -6.60
CA GLU A 11 -13.28 34.78 -5.24
C GLU A 11 -14.50 34.05 -4.67
N MET A 12 -15.72 34.54 -4.91
CA MET A 12 -16.96 33.87 -4.51
C MET A 12 -17.14 32.52 -5.21
N VAL A 13 -16.89 32.46 -6.53
CA VAL A 13 -16.96 31.21 -7.29
C VAL A 13 -15.92 30.21 -6.78
N ALA A 14 -14.68 30.64 -6.55
CA ALA A 14 -13.64 29.79 -6.00
C ALA A 14 -14.01 29.24 -4.61
N LYS A 15 -14.55 30.08 -3.70
CA LYS A 15 -15.01 29.64 -2.38
C LYS A 15 -16.14 28.62 -2.47
N SER A 16 -17.13 28.85 -3.33
CA SER A 16 -18.24 27.91 -3.55
C SER A 16 -17.72 26.54 -4.02
N TRP A 17 -16.75 26.54 -4.94
CA TRP A 17 -16.17 25.30 -5.47
C TRP A 17 -15.37 24.55 -4.40
N VAL A 18 -14.63 25.28 -3.57
CA VAL A 18 -13.88 24.70 -2.43
C VAL A 18 -14.84 24.08 -1.41
N ASP A 19 -15.95 24.74 -1.09
CA ASP A 19 -16.93 24.22 -0.13
C ASP A 19 -17.66 22.99 -0.66
N ASP A 20 -18.01 22.97 -1.95
CA ASP A 20 -18.59 21.79 -2.59
C ASP A 20 -17.59 20.62 -2.61
N ALA A 21 -16.32 20.87 -2.96
CA ALA A 21 -15.27 19.86 -2.92
C ALA A 21 -15.08 19.30 -1.50
N ARG A 22 -15.06 20.15 -0.48
CA ARG A 22 -14.98 19.74 0.93
C ARG A 22 -16.18 18.91 1.36
N ARG A 23 -17.39 19.28 0.95
CA ARG A 23 -18.61 18.52 1.24
C ARG A 23 -18.54 17.13 0.62
N THR A 24 -18.24 17.06 -0.68
CA THR A 24 -18.10 15.79 -1.40
C THR A 24 -17.02 14.90 -0.79
N ALA A 25 -15.86 15.46 -0.45
CA ALA A 25 -14.78 14.70 0.20
C ALA A 25 -15.21 14.13 1.57
N ARG A 26 -15.93 14.91 2.38
CA ARG A 26 -16.46 14.46 3.69
C ARG A 26 -17.49 13.35 3.54
N GLU A 27 -18.43 13.50 2.61
CA GLU A 27 -19.46 12.48 2.33
C GLU A 27 -18.83 11.17 1.87
N ARG A 28 -17.82 11.23 0.99
CA ARG A 28 -17.03 10.06 0.57
C ARG A 28 -16.30 9.42 1.73
N ALA A 29 -15.60 10.21 2.54
CA ALA A 29 -14.85 9.71 3.69
C ALA A 29 -15.75 8.97 4.70
N GLU A 30 -16.96 9.48 4.94
CA GLU A 30 -17.92 8.82 5.83
C GLU A 30 -18.47 7.52 5.21
N LYS A 31 -18.81 7.53 3.92
CA LYS A 31 -19.22 6.32 3.19
C LYS A 31 -18.13 5.24 3.23
N ASP A 32 -16.87 5.62 3.01
CA ASP A 32 -15.74 4.70 2.96
C ASP A 32 -15.46 4.06 4.33
N ARG A 33 -15.69 4.79 5.43
CA ARG A 33 -15.65 4.23 6.79
C ARG A 33 -16.71 3.16 7.04
N GLN A 34 -17.85 3.26 6.34
CA GLN A 34 -19.00 2.37 6.51
C GLN A 34 -18.98 1.17 5.54
N ARG A 35 -18.12 1.15 4.52
CA ARG A 35 -18.07 0.05 3.53
C ARG A 35 -17.72 -1.28 4.22
N HIS A 36 -18.40 -2.36 3.78
CA HIS A 36 -18.15 -3.69 4.29
C HIS A 36 -16.71 -4.14 4.01
N ARG A 37 -16.20 -4.93 4.93
CA ARG A 37 -14.80 -5.26 5.06
C ARG A 37 -14.40 -6.35 4.04
N VAL A 38 -13.87 -5.98 2.87
CA VAL A 38 -13.21 -6.93 1.95
C VAL A 38 -11.94 -7.50 2.60
N GLY A 39 -11.75 -8.81 2.58
CA GLY A 39 -10.44 -9.42 2.84
C GLY A 39 -10.11 -9.81 4.29
N ASP A 40 -11.08 -10.07 5.17
CA ASP A 40 -10.76 -10.69 6.48
C ASP A 40 -10.35 -12.18 6.34
N ASP A 41 -10.27 -12.70 5.10
CA ASP A 41 -9.91 -14.08 4.77
C ASP A 41 -8.40 -14.32 4.61
N VAL A 42 -7.60 -13.28 4.42
CA VAL A 42 -6.13 -13.39 4.34
C VAL A 42 -5.55 -13.30 5.75
N GLY A 43 -5.50 -14.47 6.40
CA GLY A 43 -4.83 -14.64 7.68
C GLY A 43 -5.37 -15.83 8.47
N THR A 44 -4.59 -16.35 9.41
CA THR A 44 -4.96 -17.50 10.27
C THR A 44 -5.99 -17.18 11.34
N GLY A 45 -6.28 -15.90 11.58
CA GLY A 45 -7.10 -15.39 12.68
C GLY A 45 -7.14 -13.85 12.71
N PRO A 46 -7.41 -13.23 13.88
CA PRO A 46 -7.50 -11.77 13.99
C PRO A 46 -6.15 -11.10 13.68
N SER A 47 -6.18 -9.93 13.04
CA SER A 47 -4.98 -9.16 12.71
C SER A 47 -4.10 -8.91 13.94
N SER A 48 -2.82 -9.19 13.81
CA SER A 48 -1.82 -9.00 14.86
C SER A 48 -0.53 -8.46 14.24
N PRO A 49 -0.38 -7.13 14.14
CA PRO A 49 0.69 -6.50 13.35
C PRO A 49 2.09 -6.78 13.88
N ASN A 50 2.22 -7.15 15.15
CA ASN A 50 3.51 -7.44 15.80
C ASN A 50 3.81 -8.94 15.94
N ALA A 51 2.88 -9.82 15.56
CA ALA A 51 3.09 -11.25 15.65
C ALA A 51 3.54 -11.81 14.30
N TYR A 52 4.73 -12.41 14.31
CA TYR A 52 5.26 -13.16 13.18
C TYR A 52 5.70 -14.54 13.64
N VAL A 53 5.81 -15.46 12.68
CA VAL A 53 6.43 -16.77 12.85
C VAL A 53 7.75 -16.75 12.08
N GLU A 54 8.83 -17.11 12.76
CA GLU A 54 10.14 -17.31 12.15
C GLU A 54 10.32 -18.78 11.82
N ILE A 55 10.59 -19.09 10.55
CA ILE A 55 10.83 -20.44 10.05
C ILE A 55 12.33 -20.54 9.75
N ARG A 56 13.04 -21.31 10.57
CA ARG A 56 14.50 -21.50 10.50
C ARG A 56 14.83 -22.91 10.07
N GLU A 57 16.00 -23.08 9.46
CA GLU A 57 16.69 -24.36 9.20
C GLU A 57 15.76 -25.54 8.87
N ARG A 58 15.41 -25.64 7.58
CA ARG A 58 14.52 -26.70 7.07
C ARG A 58 15.36 -27.78 6.40
N TRP A 59 15.73 -28.85 7.08
CA TRP A 59 16.46 -29.95 6.44
C TRP A 59 15.53 -31.09 6.03
N ASP A 60 15.16 -31.15 4.75
CA ASP A 60 14.37 -32.23 4.16
C ASP A 60 15.10 -32.96 3.01
N GLY A 61 16.30 -32.49 2.63
CA GLY A 61 17.09 -33.02 1.52
C GLY A 61 16.87 -32.31 0.17
N ALA A 62 15.95 -31.35 0.08
CA ALA A 62 15.82 -30.45 -1.06
C ALA A 62 16.66 -29.17 -0.85
N GLU A 63 17.38 -28.72 -1.88
CA GLU A 63 18.16 -27.48 -1.81
C GLU A 63 17.28 -26.23 -1.83
N GLU A 64 16.13 -26.29 -2.51
CA GLU A 64 15.19 -25.19 -2.66
C GLU A 64 13.73 -25.68 -2.65
N GLU A 65 12.86 -24.90 -2.03
CA GLU A 65 11.43 -25.17 -1.96
C GLU A 65 10.59 -23.92 -2.26
N ALA A 66 9.38 -24.11 -2.80
CA ALA A 66 8.46 -23.00 -3.03
C ALA A 66 7.99 -22.40 -1.69
N VAL A 67 8.12 -21.07 -1.54
CA VAL A 67 7.82 -20.37 -0.28
C VAL A 67 6.40 -20.64 0.22
N ASN A 68 5.43 -20.73 -0.68
CA ASN A 68 4.04 -21.00 -0.30
C ASN A 68 3.81 -22.42 0.21
N ILE A 69 4.64 -23.41 -0.14
CA ILE A 69 4.58 -24.76 0.41
C ILE A 69 5.14 -24.75 1.82
N VAL A 70 6.35 -24.21 2.00
CA VAL A 70 6.99 -24.02 3.31
C VAL A 70 6.05 -23.33 4.30
N VAL A 71 5.44 -22.21 3.88
CA VAL A 71 4.53 -21.43 4.71
C VAL A 71 3.23 -22.19 5.00
N ALA A 72 2.75 -23.01 4.08
CA ALA A 72 1.56 -23.81 4.26
C ALA A 72 1.77 -24.91 5.32
N GLU A 73 2.88 -25.61 5.24
CA GLU A 73 3.23 -26.69 6.17
C GLU A 73 3.48 -26.16 7.58
N GLU A 74 4.31 -25.12 7.72
CA GLU A 74 4.70 -24.59 9.03
C GLU A 74 3.53 -23.92 9.79
N LEU A 75 2.60 -23.30 9.05
CA LEU A 75 1.43 -22.64 9.66
C LEU A 75 0.18 -23.53 9.72
N ASP A 76 0.26 -24.78 9.26
CA ASP A 76 -0.88 -25.69 9.12
C ASP A 76 -2.07 -25.03 8.38
N ILE A 77 -1.79 -24.46 7.20
CA ILE A 77 -2.78 -23.80 6.35
C ILE A 77 -2.75 -24.35 4.92
N SER A 78 -3.82 -24.07 4.16
CA SER A 78 -3.82 -24.42 2.74
C SER A 78 -2.76 -23.65 1.94
N THR A 79 -2.20 -24.30 0.93
CA THR A 79 -1.27 -23.67 -0.03
C THR A 79 -1.85 -22.44 -0.70
N GLU A 80 -3.18 -22.42 -0.93
CA GLU A 80 -3.86 -21.24 -1.47
C GLU A 80 -3.74 -20.04 -0.50
N LYS A 81 -3.96 -20.28 0.79
CA LYS A 81 -3.86 -19.24 1.82
C LYS A 81 -2.43 -18.76 2.00
N ALA A 82 -1.46 -19.66 2.00
CA ALA A 82 -0.04 -19.33 1.99
C ALA A 82 0.34 -18.49 0.76
N SER A 83 -0.17 -18.85 -0.42
CA SER A 83 0.05 -18.09 -1.66
C SER A 83 -0.52 -16.68 -1.56
N ARG A 84 -1.67 -16.51 -0.90
CA ARG A 84 -2.26 -15.18 -0.63
C ARG A 84 -1.39 -14.36 0.33
N LEU A 85 -0.80 -14.96 1.37
CA LEU A 85 0.16 -14.26 2.26
C LEU A 85 1.39 -13.77 1.49
N VAL A 86 1.97 -14.62 0.65
CA VAL A 86 3.10 -14.24 -0.22
C VAL A 86 2.71 -13.10 -1.15
N ASN A 87 1.57 -13.20 -1.84
CA ASN A 87 1.10 -12.18 -2.77
C ASN A 87 0.70 -10.86 -2.10
N LEU A 88 0.43 -10.86 -0.80
CA LEU A 88 0.17 -9.65 0.00
C LEU A 88 1.48 -8.98 0.45
N GLY A 89 2.63 -9.63 0.27
CA GLY A 89 3.92 -9.18 0.80
C GLY A 89 4.03 -9.38 2.31
N ALA A 90 3.34 -10.38 2.87
CA ALA A 90 3.37 -10.70 4.30
C ALA A 90 4.52 -11.64 4.69
N VAL A 91 5.39 -11.99 3.74
CA VAL A 91 6.53 -12.91 3.93
C VAL A 91 7.82 -12.17 3.61
N TRP A 92 8.82 -12.37 4.46
CA TRP A 92 10.16 -11.86 4.30
C TRP A 92 11.15 -13.01 4.39
N TYR A 93 12.32 -12.84 3.77
CA TYR A 93 13.45 -13.73 3.97
C TYR A 93 14.68 -12.96 4.43
N TYR A 94 15.60 -13.70 5.04
CA TYR A 94 16.89 -13.22 5.46
C TYR A 94 17.95 -14.25 5.08
N ASP A 95 19.02 -13.78 4.45
CA ASP A 95 20.16 -14.60 4.03
C ASP A 95 21.37 -14.26 4.91
N GLU A 96 21.77 -15.20 5.77
CA GLU A 96 22.92 -15.00 6.66
C GLU A 96 24.25 -14.85 5.92
N PHE A 97 24.34 -15.33 4.67
CA PHE A 97 25.58 -15.44 3.90
C PHE A 97 25.76 -14.33 2.85
N GLU A 98 24.66 -13.88 2.23
CA GLU A 98 24.71 -12.87 1.16
C GLU A 98 24.27 -11.47 1.63
N GLU A 99 22.98 -11.31 1.94
CA GLU A 99 22.35 -10.02 2.24
C GLU A 99 21.92 -9.94 3.71
N ARG A 100 22.58 -9.07 4.48
CA ARG A 100 22.32 -8.87 5.92
C ARG A 100 21.08 -8.03 6.23
N ASP A 101 20.11 -8.01 5.32
CA ASP A 101 18.85 -7.28 5.48
C ASP A 101 17.65 -8.20 5.24
N TRP A 102 16.53 -7.88 5.90
CA TRP A 102 15.27 -8.58 5.64
C TRP A 102 14.69 -8.11 4.33
N ILE A 103 14.48 -9.04 3.39
CA ILE A 103 13.96 -8.75 2.06
C ILE A 103 12.54 -9.25 1.95
N ARG A 104 11.64 -8.36 1.50
CA ARG A 104 10.22 -8.69 1.36
C ARG A 104 9.99 -9.52 0.09
N ILE A 105 9.22 -10.59 0.22
CA ILE A 105 8.78 -11.41 -0.92
C ILE A 105 7.48 -10.83 -1.47
N MET A 106 7.54 -10.32 -2.70
CA MET A 106 6.40 -9.67 -3.38
C MET A 106 5.76 -10.53 -4.48
N LYS A 107 6.37 -11.67 -4.82
CA LYS A 107 5.92 -12.57 -5.88
C LYS A 107 6.25 -14.03 -5.51
N PRO A 108 5.55 -15.03 -6.08
CA PRO A 108 5.91 -16.43 -5.90
C PRO A 108 7.37 -16.68 -6.29
N MET A 109 8.10 -17.34 -5.41
CA MET A 109 9.50 -17.73 -5.61
C MET A 109 9.83 -18.99 -4.82
N LYS A 110 11.01 -19.53 -5.09
CA LYS A 110 11.63 -20.56 -4.26
C LYS A 110 12.57 -19.92 -3.25
N ILE A 111 12.80 -20.61 -2.15
CA ILE A 111 13.72 -20.20 -1.09
C ILE A 111 14.67 -21.36 -0.79
N ARG A 112 15.95 -21.04 -0.51
CA ARG A 112 16.93 -22.01 -0.05
C ARG A 112 16.61 -22.47 1.37
N PHE A 113 17.11 -23.64 1.75
CA PHE A 113 16.89 -24.23 3.07
C PHE A 113 17.60 -23.50 4.22
N ASP A 114 18.72 -22.85 3.92
CA ASP A 114 19.57 -22.10 4.85
C ASP A 114 19.05 -20.68 5.12
N MET A 115 18.12 -20.20 4.30
CA MET A 115 17.49 -18.88 4.47
C MET A 115 16.35 -18.93 5.50
N VAL A 116 16.32 -17.92 6.36
CA VAL A 116 15.28 -17.75 7.39
C VAL A 116 14.07 -17.05 6.77
N LEU A 117 12.86 -17.54 7.03
CA LEU A 117 11.63 -16.84 6.66
C LEU A 117 11.01 -16.18 7.89
N ARG A 118 10.45 -14.98 7.69
CA ARG A 118 9.53 -14.34 8.63
C ARG A 118 8.18 -14.21 7.96
N VAL A 119 7.16 -14.82 8.56
CA VAL A 119 5.79 -14.80 8.05
C VAL A 119 4.91 -14.05 9.03
N PHE A 120 4.14 -13.09 8.53
CA PHE A 120 3.06 -12.45 9.30
C PHE A 120 1.76 -13.20 9.02
N PRO A 121 1.33 -14.14 9.89
CA PRO A 121 0.19 -15.01 9.61
C PRO A 121 -1.15 -14.27 9.65
N ASN A 122 -1.20 -13.10 10.29
CA ASN A 122 -2.40 -12.27 10.44
C ASN A 122 -2.09 -10.80 10.07
N PRO A 123 -1.79 -10.54 8.79
CA PRO A 123 -1.36 -9.22 8.35
C PRO A 123 -2.47 -8.18 8.52
N GLU A 124 -2.09 -6.94 8.81
CA GLU A 124 -3.03 -5.82 8.79
C GLU A 124 -3.57 -5.59 7.37
N ARG A 125 -4.86 -5.25 7.25
CA ARG A 125 -5.56 -5.09 5.97
C ARG A 125 -6.15 -3.70 5.81
N TYR A 126 -5.88 -3.05 4.69
CA TYR A 126 -6.33 -1.69 4.35
C TYR A 126 -7.32 -1.71 3.17
N LYS A 127 -8.60 -1.95 3.48
CA LYS A 127 -9.67 -2.10 2.47
C LYS A 127 -9.87 -0.90 1.56
N THR A 128 -9.53 0.29 2.03
CA THR A 128 -9.60 1.52 1.23
C THR A 128 -8.63 1.51 0.04
N CYS A 129 -7.74 0.53 -0.04
CA CYS A 129 -6.93 0.25 -1.23
C CYS A 129 -7.78 -0.28 -2.40
N TYR A 130 -8.89 -0.98 -2.12
CA TYR A 130 -9.74 -1.63 -3.12
C TYR A 130 -10.98 -0.82 -3.50
N LEU A 131 -10.92 0.49 -3.34
CA LEU A 131 -11.96 1.36 -3.84
C LEU A 131 -11.99 1.30 -5.37
N ASP A 132 -13.17 1.44 -5.93
CA ASP A 132 -13.46 1.39 -7.37
C ASP A 132 -13.36 2.78 -8.04
N ASP A 133 -13.29 3.85 -7.24
CA ASP A 133 -13.32 5.25 -7.67
C ASP A 133 -11.93 5.91 -7.70
N TRP A 134 -10.86 5.13 -7.93
CA TRP A 134 -9.48 5.65 -7.96
C TRP A 134 -9.25 6.67 -9.09
N ASP A 135 -9.90 6.47 -10.23
CA ASP A 135 -9.91 7.41 -11.36
C ASP A 135 -10.46 8.79 -10.95
N GLU A 136 -11.53 8.82 -10.14
CA GLU A 136 -12.08 10.07 -9.61
C GLU A 136 -11.23 10.70 -8.49
N ARG A 137 -10.41 9.90 -7.81
CA ARG A 137 -9.54 10.37 -6.72
C ARG A 137 -8.27 11.01 -7.23
N ILE A 138 -7.84 10.67 -8.45
CA ILE A 138 -6.72 11.32 -9.12
C ILE A 138 -7.18 12.69 -9.61
N LYS A 139 -6.75 13.74 -8.91
CA LYS A 139 -7.18 15.13 -9.18
C LYS A 139 -6.32 15.81 -10.23
N LYS A 140 -5.04 15.44 -10.29
CA LYS A 140 -4.10 15.94 -11.29
C LYS A 140 -3.05 14.87 -11.57
N VAL A 141 -2.74 14.69 -12.85
CA VAL A 141 -1.58 13.94 -13.32
C VAL A 141 -0.69 14.94 -14.05
N ASP A 142 0.55 15.04 -13.62
CA ASP A 142 1.60 15.81 -14.28
C ASP A 142 2.71 14.87 -14.77
N ARG A 143 3.75 15.41 -15.40
CA ARG A 143 4.92 14.63 -15.81
C ARG A 143 5.68 14.05 -14.62
N ASP A 144 5.75 14.82 -13.53
CA ASP A 144 6.63 14.53 -12.40
C ASP A 144 5.87 14.15 -11.12
N PHE A 145 4.56 14.42 -11.05
CA PHE A 145 3.77 14.14 -9.84
C PHE A 145 2.31 13.83 -10.14
N VAL A 146 1.65 13.23 -9.14
CA VAL A 146 0.21 12.97 -9.14
C VAL A 146 -0.38 13.53 -7.87
N VAL A 147 -1.50 14.24 -7.98
CA VAL A 147 -2.28 14.73 -6.84
C VAL A 147 -3.49 13.82 -6.65
N VAL A 148 -3.61 13.26 -5.46
CA VAL A 148 -4.61 12.22 -5.15
C VAL A 148 -5.39 12.59 -3.89
N ASP A 149 -6.71 12.45 -3.97
CA ASP A 149 -7.63 12.54 -2.84
C ASP A 149 -7.64 11.23 -2.06
N LYS A 150 -6.65 11.09 -1.17
CA LYS A 150 -6.38 9.87 -0.41
C LYS A 150 -7.54 9.54 0.54
N PRO A 151 -8.11 8.32 0.47
CA PRO A 151 -9.13 7.91 1.43
C PRO A 151 -8.56 7.83 2.86
N PRO A 152 -9.43 7.96 3.89
CA PRO A 152 -9.02 7.77 5.27
C PRO A 152 -8.47 6.34 5.49
N LEU A 153 -7.59 6.18 6.48
CA LEU A 153 -7.04 4.88 6.92
C LEU A 153 -6.20 4.08 5.91
N LEU A 154 -6.01 4.56 4.67
CA LEU A 154 -5.06 3.96 3.73
C LEU A 154 -3.63 4.41 4.06
N PRO A 155 -2.65 3.53 4.31
CA PRO A 155 -1.27 3.97 4.52
C PRO A 155 -0.67 4.53 3.22
N CYS A 156 0.19 5.54 3.36
CA CYS A 156 0.94 6.07 2.21
C CYS A 156 2.04 5.10 1.76
N PHE A 157 2.65 4.37 2.71
CA PHE A 157 3.77 3.46 2.49
C PHE A 157 3.37 2.00 2.79
N PRO A 158 4.07 1.01 2.22
CA PRO A 158 3.88 -0.39 2.57
C PRO A 158 4.04 -0.66 4.07
N HIS A 159 3.09 -1.38 4.68
CA HIS A 159 3.18 -1.76 6.09
C HIS A 159 4.09 -2.99 6.27
N VAL A 160 4.75 -3.15 7.42
CA VAL A 160 5.67 -4.28 7.65
C VAL A 160 5.01 -5.65 7.41
N THR A 161 3.73 -5.79 7.78
CA THR A 161 2.96 -7.02 7.60
C THR A 161 2.30 -7.14 6.22
N ASN A 162 2.27 -6.07 5.43
CA ASN A 162 1.49 -5.99 4.19
C ASN A 162 2.17 -5.05 3.20
N GLY A 163 2.84 -5.64 2.22
CA GLY A 163 3.59 -4.91 1.21
C GLY A 163 2.73 -4.30 0.10
N LYS A 164 1.46 -4.70 -0.01
CA LYS A 164 0.67 -4.46 -1.23
C LYS A 164 -0.42 -3.42 -1.08
N GLU A 165 -1.02 -3.29 0.10
CA GLU A 165 -2.14 -2.38 0.33
C GLU A 165 -1.65 -1.03 0.82
N ASN A 166 -1.27 -0.16 -0.11
CA ASN A 166 -0.79 1.19 0.16
C ASN A 166 -1.24 2.14 -0.97
N LEU A 167 -1.11 3.44 -0.71
CA LEU A 167 -1.50 4.49 -1.64
C LEU A 167 -0.81 4.37 -3.01
N SER A 168 0.51 4.20 -3.03
CA SER A 168 1.29 4.13 -4.27
C SER A 168 0.75 3.05 -5.20
N ARG A 169 0.45 1.87 -4.65
CA ARG A 169 -0.10 0.75 -5.42
C ARG A 169 -1.52 1.02 -5.91
N ALA A 170 -2.36 1.56 -5.05
CA ALA A 170 -3.75 1.84 -5.40
C ALA A 170 -3.86 2.90 -6.51
N VAL A 171 -2.99 3.91 -6.47
CA VAL A 171 -2.86 4.92 -7.53
C VAL A 171 -2.29 4.33 -8.81
N ALA A 172 -1.29 3.43 -8.72
CA ALA A 172 -0.74 2.70 -9.86
C ALA A 172 -1.83 1.94 -10.61
N ASP A 173 -2.64 1.19 -9.85
CA ASP A 173 -3.73 0.38 -10.37
C ASP A 173 -4.82 1.29 -10.99
N GLY A 174 -5.18 2.40 -10.33
CA GLY A 174 -6.14 3.40 -10.85
C GLY A 174 -5.69 4.10 -12.14
N LEU A 175 -4.39 4.37 -12.28
CA LEU A 175 -3.80 4.93 -13.51
C LEU A 175 -3.54 3.87 -14.58
N ASN A 176 -3.80 2.58 -14.32
CA ASN A 176 -3.39 1.46 -15.17
C ASN A 176 -1.88 1.45 -15.49
N VAL A 177 -1.05 1.94 -14.56
CA VAL A 177 0.39 1.99 -14.71
C VAL A 177 0.99 0.68 -14.21
N ARG A 178 1.66 -0.05 -15.12
CA ARG A 178 2.24 -1.38 -14.81
C ARG A 178 3.42 -1.31 -13.83
N THR A 179 4.05 -0.15 -13.65
CA THR A 179 5.24 0.02 -12.81
C THR A 179 5.26 1.41 -12.21
N VAL A 180 5.02 1.51 -10.90
CA VAL A 180 5.38 2.69 -10.11
C VAL A 180 6.74 2.39 -9.51
N GLN A 181 7.78 3.10 -9.95
CA GLN A 181 9.02 3.16 -9.18
C GLN A 181 8.75 4.04 -7.98
N GLU A 182 8.67 3.43 -6.79
CA GLU A 182 8.84 4.18 -5.56
C GLU A 182 10.30 4.61 -5.52
N VAL A 183 10.56 5.86 -5.89
CA VAL A 183 11.86 6.47 -5.64
C VAL A 183 11.85 6.81 -4.16
N GLU A 184 12.68 6.13 -3.36
CA GLU A 184 13.10 6.68 -2.08
C GLU A 184 13.81 8.00 -2.41
N LEU A 185 13.04 9.10 -2.33
CA LEU A 185 13.65 10.41 -2.23
C LEU A 185 14.43 10.34 -0.92
N GLY A 186 15.76 10.34 -1.02
CA GLY A 186 16.69 10.41 0.13
C GLY A 186 16.54 11.75 0.86
N MET A 187 15.33 12.00 1.35
CA MET A 187 14.93 13.18 2.10
C MET A 187 15.39 12.94 3.53
N ASP A 188 16.57 13.47 3.84
CA ASP A 188 16.92 13.80 5.22
C ASP A 188 15.82 14.75 5.74
N ASP A 189 15.13 14.36 6.82
CA ASP A 189 14.09 15.14 7.52
C ASP A 189 14.52 16.59 7.80
N LYS A 190 15.83 16.88 7.81
CA LYS A 190 16.40 18.22 8.00
C LYS A 190 16.17 19.19 6.85
N ASN A 191 15.82 18.71 5.65
CA ASN A 191 15.62 19.55 4.46
C ASN A 191 14.15 19.73 4.05
N MET A 192 13.21 19.27 4.87
CA MET A 192 11.79 19.54 4.68
C MET A 192 11.49 21.01 5.00
N THR A 193 11.64 21.88 4.00
CA THR A 193 11.03 23.20 4.03
C THR A 193 9.58 23.01 3.62
N PRO A 194 8.58 23.16 4.52
CA PRO A 194 7.19 23.09 4.11
C PRO A 194 6.95 24.13 3.01
N MET A 195 6.50 23.69 1.83
CA MET A 195 6.02 24.61 0.80
C MET A 195 4.74 25.25 1.32
N THR A 196 4.88 26.44 1.91
CA THR A 196 3.75 27.23 2.44
C THR A 196 3.02 28.02 1.37
N CYS A 197 3.42 27.92 0.10
CA CYS A 197 2.77 28.55 -1.02
C CYS A 197 2.66 27.56 -2.18
N ILE A 198 1.43 27.35 -2.65
CA ILE A 198 1.19 26.90 -4.00
C ILE A 198 1.42 28.16 -4.84
N ASP A 199 2.45 28.16 -5.68
CA ASP A 199 2.67 29.25 -6.61
C ASP A 199 1.51 29.24 -7.62
N ASP A 200 0.63 30.23 -7.50
CA ASP A 200 -0.36 30.56 -8.50
C ASP A 200 0.36 31.32 -9.63
N GLU A 201 0.85 30.59 -10.64
CA GLU A 201 1.14 31.14 -11.98
C GLU A 201 0.05 30.77 -13.00
#